data_AF-A0A428P7N2-F1
#
_entry.id   AF-A0A428P7N2-F1
#
_cell.length_a   1.000
_cell.length_b   1.000
_cell.length_c   1.000
_cell.angle_alpha   90.00
_cell.angle_beta   90.00
_cell.angle_gamma   90.00
#
_symmetry.space_group_name_H-M   'P 1'
#
loop_
_entity.id
_entity.type
_entity.pdbx_description
1 polymer ?
#
loop_
_entity_poly.entity_id
_entity_poly.type
_entity_poly.pdbx_seq_one_letter_code
_entity_poly.pdbx_strand_id
1 'polypeptide(L)'
;MRFYLFTFLFSFLTSAQAQWSRCDKYWKLKPGDVGRKWTVKTDCHPLAGYPKQFGDTNMIVTYTRKWSQLSTKTKNAVKPVLEKSLAETFETYNKFAKLPTVIVIILTTDVDGLTTAATSNPYEKKSPFQIQMYQRWTTEATTNVPRALFAVAHELYHCVQDMKMGNARDPEYIRDGTANYFANVVFPNSNTEWPGKKFSGAEYDPAVPLYAHDGQSAYAASVFFQSMGNHRNLHSMNDWVLNTPIGFSGAAERQRLSELGSFVETFFTFAQEFALQSIEDTSGVMIPTIPEIPPKSVSIKMSTGAASTTGTATLTTIPFTISVFKITVKTGQTVSIYSSANSYQRIAYRKPGVKDWVDMPTDATSGKPHDLPCKKGDTPATFIVLFISSKNVKTDQLKITVKYSRPKQCGGRTGFVHYPLFNPKTSGGYCPEGTHISKTAIWCCPDGLELDEEVANQVSICCPPGVNCHDEIIPGNIRCADPNWNLWTKQWREVGCCQKGYYPNRLRYCVKNFADKDPLMVEVVG
;
A
#
# COMPACT_ATOMS: atom_id res chain seq x y z
N MET A 1 4.19 -15.72 94.81
CA MET A 1 4.06 -17.05 94.16
C MET A 1 2.72 -17.05 93.44
N ARG A 2 2.71 -16.94 92.10
CA ARG A 2 2.66 -18.07 91.14
C ARG A 2 1.34 -18.85 91.27
N PHE A 3 0.52 -19.11 90.26
CA PHE A 3 0.70 -19.09 88.80
C PHE A 3 -0.66 -19.38 88.10
N TYR A 4 -0.86 -18.80 86.91
CA TYR A 4 -1.77 -19.19 85.78
C TYR A 4 -3.27 -19.34 86.04
N LEU A 5 -4.21 -18.54 85.51
CA LEU A 5 -4.40 -18.01 84.14
C LEU A 5 -4.21 -19.10 83.05
N PHE A 6 -5.23 -19.94 82.87
CA PHE A 6 -5.38 -20.75 81.66
C PHE A 6 -6.43 -20.11 80.75
N THR A 7 -5.94 -19.76 79.58
CA THR A 7 -6.48 -18.90 78.56
C THR A 7 -7.62 -19.58 77.82
N PHE A 8 -8.72 -18.83 77.68
CA PHE A 8 -9.57 -18.84 76.48
C PHE A 8 -8.69 -18.88 75.22
N LEU A 9 -8.94 -19.82 74.31
CA LEU A 9 -8.94 -19.63 72.84
C LEU A 9 -9.01 -21.01 72.17
N PHE A 10 -10.24 -21.50 72.01
CA PHE A 10 -10.55 -22.39 70.90
C PHE A 10 -10.30 -21.62 69.61
N SER A 11 -9.09 -21.74 69.07
CA SER A 11 -8.77 -21.37 67.71
C SER A 11 -9.53 -22.30 66.77
N PHE A 12 -10.79 -21.99 66.50
CA PHE A 12 -11.45 -22.43 65.29
C PHE A 12 -10.74 -21.73 64.12
N LEU A 13 -9.61 -22.30 63.71
CA LEU A 13 -9.10 -22.15 62.35
C LEU A 13 -10.11 -22.85 61.44
N THR A 14 -11.22 -22.18 61.15
CA THR A 14 -12.01 -22.51 59.96
C THR A 14 -11.14 -22.15 58.77
N SER A 15 -10.32 -23.10 58.33
CA SER A 15 -9.84 -23.12 56.95
C SER A 15 -11.09 -23.16 56.09
N ALA A 16 -11.53 -21.99 55.63
CA ALA A 16 -12.58 -21.87 54.63
C ALA A 16 -12.14 -22.73 53.44
N GLN A 17 -12.69 -23.94 53.33
CA GLN A 17 -12.47 -24.78 52.18
C GLN A 17 -12.96 -23.97 50.98
N ALA A 18 -12.06 -23.69 50.04
CA ALA A 18 -12.39 -23.03 48.79
C ALA A 18 -13.60 -23.75 48.17
N GLN A 19 -14.76 -23.08 48.12
CA GLN A 19 -16.00 -23.70 47.67
C GLN A 19 -15.96 -23.81 46.15
N TRP A 20 -15.54 -24.98 45.68
CA TRP A 20 -15.54 -25.34 44.27
C TRP A 20 -16.97 -25.47 43.76
N SER A 21 -17.22 -24.95 42.56
CA SER A 21 -18.53 -24.99 41.93
C SER A 21 -18.37 -25.15 40.43
N ARG A 22 -19.35 -25.76 39.78
CA ARG A 22 -19.33 -25.98 38.33
C ARG A 22 -19.09 -24.67 37.55
N CYS A 23 -18.17 -24.69 36.57
CA CYS A 23 -17.92 -23.53 35.68
C CYS A 23 -19.18 -23.10 34.93
N ASP A 24 -20.02 -24.06 34.55
CA ASP A 24 -21.24 -23.81 33.79
C ASP A 24 -22.33 -23.09 34.60
N LYS A 25 -22.16 -22.85 35.91
CA LYS A 25 -23.14 -22.18 36.78
C LYS A 25 -23.55 -20.76 36.33
N TYR A 26 -22.69 -20.08 35.57
CA TYR A 26 -22.98 -18.74 35.06
C TYR A 26 -24.01 -18.75 33.93
N TRP A 27 -24.24 -19.92 33.33
CA TRP A 27 -25.22 -20.16 32.30
C TRP A 27 -26.28 -21.13 32.86
N LYS A 28 -27.49 -20.62 33.12
CA LYS A 28 -28.64 -21.36 33.65
C LYS A 28 -29.27 -22.26 32.56
N LEU A 29 -28.42 -23.01 31.84
CA LEU A 29 -28.81 -23.87 30.74
C LEU A 29 -29.38 -25.20 31.26
N LYS A 30 -30.49 -25.62 30.67
CA LYS A 30 -31.16 -26.89 30.96
C LYS A 30 -30.48 -28.05 30.23
N PRO A 31 -30.62 -29.30 30.71
CA PRO A 31 -30.26 -30.48 29.92
C PRO A 31 -30.91 -30.45 28.53
N GLY A 32 -30.12 -30.65 27.48
CA GLY A 32 -30.57 -30.56 26.09
C GLY A 32 -30.30 -29.22 25.40
N ASP A 33 -30.03 -28.15 26.14
CA ASP A 33 -29.69 -26.85 25.53
C ASP A 33 -28.40 -26.95 24.71
N VAL A 34 -28.45 -26.58 23.43
CA VAL A 34 -27.31 -26.61 22.49
C VAL A 34 -26.12 -25.82 23.05
N GLY A 35 -26.40 -24.74 23.78
CA GLY A 35 -25.43 -23.91 24.48
C GLY A 35 -24.47 -24.65 25.42
N ARG A 36 -24.91 -25.78 26.01
CA ARG A 36 -24.11 -26.56 26.97
C ARG A 36 -22.88 -27.21 26.34
N LYS A 37 -22.83 -27.34 25.02
CA LYS A 37 -21.63 -27.85 24.34
C LYS A 37 -20.48 -26.84 24.38
N TRP A 38 -20.79 -25.55 24.55
CA TRP A 38 -19.83 -24.46 24.58
C TRP A 38 -19.32 -24.13 25.99
N THR A 39 -20.01 -24.58 27.04
CA THR A 39 -19.60 -24.31 28.43
C THR A 39 -18.51 -25.28 28.91
N VAL A 40 -17.55 -24.78 29.68
CA VAL A 40 -16.55 -25.63 30.36
C VAL A 40 -17.24 -26.52 31.41
N LYS A 41 -17.02 -27.84 31.34
CA LYS A 41 -17.72 -28.84 32.19
C LYS A 41 -16.89 -29.33 33.39
N THR A 42 -16.15 -28.44 34.06
CA THR A 42 -15.36 -28.77 35.28
C THR A 42 -15.75 -27.89 36.46
N ASP A 43 -15.09 -28.08 37.61
CA ASP A 43 -15.23 -27.21 38.77
C ASP A 43 -14.24 -26.04 38.73
N CYS A 44 -14.75 -24.86 39.07
CA CYS A 44 -14.02 -23.62 39.18
C CYS A 44 -14.17 -22.95 40.54
N HIS A 45 -13.25 -22.02 40.77
CA HIS A 45 -13.26 -21.11 41.90
C HIS A 45 -13.03 -19.67 41.42
N PRO A 46 -13.71 -18.64 41.98
CA PRO A 46 -13.46 -17.25 41.64
C PRO A 46 -12.00 -16.83 41.89
N LEU A 47 -11.46 -15.98 41.00
CA LEU A 47 -10.16 -15.34 41.19
C LEU A 47 -10.32 -14.11 42.11
N ALA A 48 -9.44 -13.97 43.10
CA ALA A 48 -9.49 -12.88 44.06
C ALA A 48 -9.37 -11.50 43.37
N GLY A 49 -10.31 -10.61 43.64
CA GLY A 49 -10.47 -9.32 42.97
C GLY A 49 -11.53 -9.30 41.86
N TYR A 50 -12.18 -10.45 41.60
CA TYR A 50 -13.32 -10.56 40.68
C TYR A 50 -14.54 -11.16 41.40
N PRO A 51 -15.78 -10.80 41.00
CA PRO A 51 -16.15 -9.96 39.85
C PRO A 51 -15.72 -8.49 39.96
N LYS A 52 -15.51 -7.84 38.82
CA LYS A 52 -15.14 -6.42 38.72
C LYS A 52 -15.93 -5.74 37.61
N GLN A 53 -16.38 -4.51 37.87
CA GLN A 53 -17.12 -3.70 36.90
C GLN A 53 -16.18 -2.89 36.01
N PHE A 54 -16.44 -2.89 34.70
CA PHE A 54 -15.78 -2.06 33.68
C PHE A 54 -16.86 -1.37 32.84
N GLY A 55 -17.17 -0.11 33.15
CA GLY A 55 -18.33 0.57 32.57
C GLY A 55 -19.61 -0.20 32.89
N ASP A 56 -20.36 -0.59 31.86
CA ASP A 56 -21.59 -1.40 31.99
C ASP A 56 -21.34 -2.92 31.99
N THR A 57 -20.10 -3.36 31.80
CA THR A 57 -19.74 -4.78 31.75
C THR A 57 -19.24 -5.29 33.10
N ASN A 58 -19.86 -6.36 33.60
CA ASN A 58 -19.38 -7.10 34.76
C ASN A 58 -18.44 -8.24 34.31
N MET A 59 -17.16 -8.14 34.68
CA MET A 59 -16.14 -9.15 34.41
C MET A 59 -16.05 -10.15 35.55
N ILE A 60 -16.29 -11.43 35.25
CA ILE A 60 -16.08 -12.54 36.17
C ILE A 60 -14.83 -13.28 35.73
N VAL A 61 -13.89 -13.52 36.64
CA VAL A 61 -12.73 -14.36 36.37
C VAL A 61 -12.73 -15.52 37.35
N THR A 62 -12.60 -16.73 36.81
CA THR A 62 -12.58 -17.97 37.57
C THR A 62 -11.47 -18.87 37.06
N TYR A 63 -11.03 -19.84 37.86
CA TYR A 63 -9.99 -20.78 37.48
C TYR A 63 -10.37 -22.21 37.85
N THR A 64 -9.87 -23.19 37.11
CA THR A 64 -10.15 -24.61 37.37
C THR A 64 -9.28 -25.17 38.49
N ARG A 65 -9.67 -26.31 39.05
CA ARG A 65 -8.88 -26.98 40.10
C ARG A 65 -7.45 -27.27 39.67
N LYS A 66 -7.24 -27.74 38.44
CA LYS A 66 -5.89 -27.98 37.90
C LYS A 66 -5.06 -26.69 37.84
N TRP A 67 -5.67 -25.58 37.41
CA TRP A 67 -4.98 -24.28 37.38
C TRP A 67 -4.55 -23.82 38.78
N SER A 68 -5.36 -24.07 39.81
CA SER A 68 -5.01 -23.69 41.19
C SER A 68 -3.74 -24.38 41.73
N GLN A 69 -3.39 -25.54 41.17
CA GLN A 69 -2.22 -26.34 41.53
C GLN A 69 -0.92 -25.84 40.87
N LEU A 70 -1.00 -24.86 39.96
CA LEU A 70 0.20 -24.22 39.41
C LEU A 70 1.02 -23.53 40.50
N SER A 71 2.32 -23.35 40.21
CA SER A 71 3.25 -22.71 41.13
C SER A 71 2.79 -21.31 41.54
N THR A 72 3.08 -20.90 42.79
CA THR A 72 2.77 -19.55 43.27
C THR A 72 3.39 -18.47 42.39
N LYS A 73 4.61 -18.70 41.87
CA LYS A 73 5.28 -17.81 40.91
C LYS A 73 4.43 -17.59 39.65
N THR A 74 3.94 -18.66 39.04
CA THR A 74 3.09 -18.59 37.84
C THR A 74 1.79 -17.86 38.12
N LYS A 75 1.10 -18.21 39.22
CA LYS A 75 -0.18 -17.58 39.60
C LYS A 75 -0.03 -16.08 39.88
N ASN A 76 1.06 -15.67 40.51
CA ASN A 76 1.35 -14.26 40.81
C ASN A 76 1.67 -13.46 39.55
N ALA A 77 2.27 -14.07 38.53
CA ALA A 77 2.58 -13.39 37.27
C ALA A 77 1.36 -13.18 36.37
N VAL A 78 0.37 -14.08 36.44
CA VAL A 78 -0.85 -14.01 35.62
C VAL A 78 -1.73 -12.80 35.95
N LYS A 79 -1.92 -12.51 37.24
CA LYS A 79 -2.89 -11.49 37.68
C LYS A 79 -2.58 -10.09 37.13
N PRO A 80 -1.35 -9.56 37.20
CA PRO A 80 -1.03 -8.24 36.63
C PRO A 80 -1.23 -8.16 35.11
N VAL A 81 -0.91 -9.23 34.37
CA VAL A 81 -1.10 -9.28 32.91
C VAL A 81 -2.59 -9.25 32.57
N LEU A 82 -3.42 -10.02 33.29
CA LEU A 82 -4.87 -9.99 33.09
C LEU A 82 -5.47 -8.62 33.42
N GLU A 83 -5.10 -8.04 34.57
CA GLU A 83 -5.61 -6.74 35.00
C GLU A 83 -5.24 -5.63 34.03
N LYS A 84 -3.97 -5.59 33.58
CA LYS A 84 -3.51 -4.64 32.56
C LYS A 84 -4.29 -4.83 31.26
N SER A 85 -4.43 -6.08 30.80
CA SER A 85 -5.08 -6.32 29.52
C SER A 85 -6.55 -5.90 29.52
N LEU A 86 -7.29 -6.26 30.59
CA LEU A 86 -8.67 -5.84 30.74
C LEU A 86 -8.78 -4.31 30.81
N ALA A 87 -7.96 -3.64 31.61
CA ALA A 87 -8.01 -2.18 31.73
C ALA A 87 -7.83 -1.48 30.37
N GLU A 88 -6.77 -1.80 29.63
CA GLU A 88 -6.47 -1.16 28.34
C GLU A 88 -7.48 -1.54 27.24
N THR A 89 -7.97 -2.78 27.26
CA THR A 89 -9.01 -3.22 26.30
C THR A 89 -10.31 -2.47 26.53
N PHE A 90 -10.77 -2.37 27.78
CA PHE A 90 -12.01 -1.65 28.09
C PHE A 90 -11.86 -0.14 27.86
N GLU A 91 -10.72 0.46 28.18
CA GLU A 91 -10.45 1.86 27.85
C GLU A 91 -10.57 2.13 26.34
N THR A 92 -10.11 1.19 25.52
CA THR A 92 -10.11 1.32 24.06
C THR A 92 -11.47 0.98 23.44
N TYR A 93 -12.03 -0.19 23.74
CA TYR A 93 -13.26 -0.68 23.10
C TYR A 93 -14.49 0.14 23.47
N ASN A 94 -14.57 0.69 24.69
CA ASN A 94 -15.68 1.57 25.09
C ASN A 94 -15.81 2.84 24.22
N LYS A 95 -14.75 3.21 23.47
CA LYS A 95 -14.77 4.40 22.59
C LYS A 95 -15.55 4.16 21.30
N PHE A 96 -15.76 2.91 20.87
CA PHE A 96 -16.32 2.62 19.54
C PHE A 96 -17.29 1.44 19.49
N ALA A 97 -17.22 0.51 20.45
CA ALA A 97 -18.02 -0.70 20.47
C ALA A 97 -18.92 -0.76 21.71
N LYS A 98 -20.10 -1.36 21.53
CA LYS A 98 -20.90 -1.83 22.67
C LYS A 98 -20.30 -3.13 23.17
N LEU A 99 -20.05 -3.25 24.47
CA LEU A 99 -19.56 -4.48 25.09
C LEU A 99 -20.71 -5.28 25.72
N PRO A 100 -20.58 -6.61 25.82
CA PRO A 100 -21.54 -7.45 26.56
C PRO A 100 -21.69 -7.03 28.02
N THR A 101 -22.85 -7.27 28.63
CA THR A 101 -23.10 -6.89 30.03
C THR A 101 -22.38 -7.81 31.03
N VAL A 102 -22.13 -9.07 30.66
CA VAL A 102 -21.38 -10.03 31.49
C VAL A 102 -20.44 -10.84 30.60
N ILE A 103 -19.19 -10.97 31.04
CA ILE A 103 -18.18 -11.83 30.43
C ILE A 103 -17.51 -12.66 31.54
N VAL A 104 -17.32 -13.94 31.27
CA VAL A 104 -16.72 -14.92 32.17
C VAL A 104 -15.42 -15.43 31.56
N ILE A 105 -14.29 -15.09 32.18
CA ILE A 105 -12.97 -15.65 31.83
C ILE A 105 -12.70 -16.86 32.71
N ILE A 106 -12.36 -17.99 32.09
CA ILE A 106 -12.04 -19.25 32.77
C ILE A 106 -10.56 -19.58 32.52
N LEU A 107 -9.74 -19.50 33.57
CA LEU A 107 -8.33 -19.89 33.53
C LEU A 107 -8.22 -21.41 33.68
N THR A 108 -7.62 -22.06 32.68
CA THR A 108 -7.49 -23.52 32.62
C THR A 108 -6.04 -23.94 32.42
N THR A 109 -5.76 -25.23 32.62
CA THR A 109 -4.51 -25.88 32.19
C THR A 109 -4.78 -26.85 31.06
N ASP A 110 -5.91 -26.72 30.37
CA ASP A 110 -6.21 -27.58 29.23
C ASP A 110 -5.31 -27.14 28.07
N VAL A 111 -4.88 -28.12 27.27
CA VAL A 111 -4.05 -27.90 26.08
C VAL A 111 -4.94 -28.08 24.86
N ASP A 112 -4.92 -27.09 23.98
CA ASP A 112 -5.63 -27.13 22.70
C ASP A 112 -4.66 -26.74 21.59
N GLY A 113 -3.80 -27.67 21.19
CA GLY A 113 -2.77 -27.44 20.17
C GLY A 113 -1.94 -26.18 20.41
N LEU A 114 -2.00 -25.24 19.47
CA LEU A 114 -1.34 -23.93 19.52
C LEU A 114 -2.27 -22.80 20.02
N THR A 115 -3.51 -23.10 20.41
CA THR A 115 -4.51 -22.12 20.81
C THR A 115 -4.14 -21.49 22.16
N THR A 116 -4.12 -20.16 22.22
CA THR A 116 -3.86 -19.41 23.46
C THR A 116 -5.13 -19.27 24.29
N ALA A 117 -6.25 -18.91 23.64
CA ALA A 117 -7.54 -18.74 24.26
C ALA A 117 -8.66 -19.00 23.23
N ALA A 118 -9.90 -19.12 23.68
CA ALA A 118 -11.06 -19.24 22.80
C ALA A 118 -12.32 -18.62 23.41
N THR A 119 -13.06 -17.90 22.58
CA THR A 119 -14.35 -17.31 22.90
C THR A 119 -15.50 -18.20 22.47
N SER A 120 -16.54 -18.24 23.29
CA SER A 120 -17.83 -18.82 22.92
C SER A 120 -18.98 -18.08 23.60
N ASN A 121 -20.16 -18.16 23.00
CA ASN A 121 -21.40 -17.62 23.54
C ASN A 121 -22.42 -18.74 23.79
N PRO A 122 -22.50 -19.29 25.01
CA PRO A 122 -23.45 -20.35 25.33
C PRO A 122 -24.94 -19.98 25.18
N TYR A 123 -25.31 -18.69 25.18
CA TYR A 123 -26.69 -18.24 24.97
C TYR A 123 -27.00 -17.77 23.55
N GLU A 124 -26.03 -17.86 22.63
CA GLU A 124 -26.09 -17.36 21.26
C GLU A 124 -26.58 -15.90 21.18
N LYS A 125 -25.64 -14.97 21.01
CA LYS A 125 -25.88 -13.51 20.88
C LYS A 125 -26.29 -12.79 22.16
N LYS A 126 -26.28 -13.46 23.31
CA LYS A 126 -26.63 -12.87 24.61
C LYS A 126 -25.56 -13.15 25.68
N SER A 127 -25.44 -12.24 26.64
CA SER A 127 -24.59 -12.42 27.82
C SER A 127 -25.15 -13.50 28.77
N PRO A 128 -24.30 -14.19 29.55
CA PRO A 128 -22.84 -14.04 29.63
C PRO A 128 -22.07 -14.67 28.47
N PHE A 129 -20.93 -14.08 28.12
CA PHE A 129 -19.96 -14.65 27.16
C PHE A 129 -18.87 -15.42 27.92
N GLN A 130 -18.32 -16.46 27.31
CA GLN A 130 -17.24 -17.26 27.88
C GLN A 130 -15.95 -17.03 27.11
N ILE A 131 -14.86 -16.72 27.81
CA ILE A 131 -13.50 -16.79 27.28
C ILE A 131 -12.75 -17.86 28.07
N GLN A 132 -12.32 -18.91 27.40
CA GLN A 132 -11.48 -19.95 27.99
C GLN A 132 -10.02 -19.63 27.70
N MET A 133 -9.23 -19.41 28.75
CA MET A 133 -7.78 -19.24 28.65
C MET A 133 -7.11 -20.61 28.84
N TYR A 134 -6.37 -21.07 27.82
CA TYR A 134 -5.69 -22.37 27.84
C TYR A 134 -4.34 -22.29 28.58
N GLN A 135 -3.69 -23.44 28.77
CA GLN A 135 -2.38 -23.51 29.41
C GLN A 135 -1.35 -22.60 28.72
N ARG A 136 -1.41 -22.49 27.39
CA ARG A 136 -0.51 -21.65 26.60
C ARG A 136 -0.56 -20.18 27.02
N TRP A 137 -1.74 -19.61 27.24
CA TRP A 137 -1.87 -18.23 27.72
C TRP A 137 -1.20 -18.03 29.09
N THR A 138 -1.39 -18.99 30.00
CA THR A 138 -0.75 -18.93 31.33
C THR A 138 0.78 -18.96 31.22
N THR A 139 1.33 -19.75 30.29
CA THR A 139 2.77 -19.75 29.99
C THR A 139 3.21 -18.42 29.40
N GLU A 140 2.51 -17.91 28.39
CA GLU A 140 2.82 -16.64 27.72
C GLU A 140 2.73 -15.44 28.66
N ALA A 141 1.84 -15.46 29.67
CA ALA A 141 1.80 -14.43 30.71
C ALA A 141 3.12 -14.32 31.52
N THR A 142 4.00 -15.33 31.44
CA THR A 142 5.32 -15.32 32.07
C THR A 142 6.49 -15.22 31.10
N THR A 143 6.32 -15.70 29.86
CA THR A 143 7.42 -15.82 28.89
C THR A 143 7.29 -14.89 27.69
N ASN A 144 6.07 -14.40 27.40
CA ASN A 144 5.75 -13.51 26.28
C ASN A 144 4.52 -12.66 26.62
N VAL A 145 4.73 -11.71 27.53
CA VAL A 145 3.67 -10.82 28.04
C VAL A 145 2.92 -10.07 26.92
N PRO A 146 3.57 -9.51 25.88
CA PRO A 146 2.88 -8.85 24.78
C PRO A 146 1.80 -9.75 24.14
N ARG A 147 2.14 -11.01 23.84
CA ARG A 147 1.18 -11.96 23.26
C ARG A 147 0.04 -12.31 24.21
N ALA A 148 0.31 -12.43 25.51
CA ALA A 148 -0.73 -12.71 26.50
C ALA A 148 -1.69 -11.52 26.69
N LEU A 149 -1.20 -10.28 26.65
CA LEU A 149 -2.02 -9.07 26.66
C LEU A 149 -2.93 -9.04 25.42
N PHE A 150 -2.32 -9.23 24.25
CA PHE A 150 -2.98 -9.22 22.95
C PHE A 150 -4.10 -10.27 22.86
N ALA A 151 -3.86 -11.50 23.31
CA ALA A 151 -4.83 -12.58 23.25
C ALA A 151 -6.13 -12.25 24.02
N VAL A 152 -6.04 -11.59 25.17
CA VAL A 152 -7.24 -11.20 25.92
C VAL A 152 -8.06 -10.14 25.16
N ALA A 153 -7.41 -9.15 24.53
CA ALA A 153 -8.12 -8.17 23.69
C ALA A 153 -8.77 -8.80 22.45
N HIS A 154 -8.09 -9.78 21.85
CA HIS A 154 -8.58 -10.54 20.71
C HIS A 154 -9.88 -11.28 21.05
N GLU A 155 -9.86 -12.06 22.14
CA GLU A 155 -11.05 -12.79 22.61
C GLU A 155 -12.19 -11.86 23.07
N LEU A 156 -11.86 -10.71 23.67
CA LEU A 156 -12.88 -9.72 24.01
C LEU A 156 -13.55 -9.13 22.77
N TYR A 157 -12.83 -8.99 21.65
CA TYR A 157 -13.46 -8.55 20.41
C TYR A 157 -14.38 -9.61 19.80
N HIS A 158 -14.03 -10.90 19.91
CA HIS A 158 -14.98 -11.96 19.59
C HIS A 158 -16.27 -11.86 20.39
N CYS A 159 -16.21 -11.45 21.66
CA CYS A 159 -17.43 -11.19 22.43
C CYS A 159 -18.29 -10.05 21.84
N VAL A 160 -17.65 -9.01 21.28
CA VAL A 160 -18.35 -7.92 20.56
C VAL A 160 -19.02 -8.46 19.29
N GLN A 161 -18.28 -9.20 18.47
CA GLN A 161 -18.79 -9.82 17.24
C GLN A 161 -19.95 -10.78 17.53
N ASP A 162 -19.79 -11.63 18.54
CA ASP A 162 -20.72 -12.72 18.86
C ASP A 162 -22.06 -12.21 19.40
N MET A 163 -22.18 -10.94 19.82
CA MET A 163 -23.49 -10.31 20.08
C MET A 163 -24.37 -10.19 18.83
N LYS A 164 -23.76 -10.17 17.64
CA LYS A 164 -24.47 -10.16 16.35
C LYS A 164 -24.36 -11.52 15.67
N MET A 165 -23.17 -12.10 15.68
CA MET A 165 -22.82 -13.29 14.91
C MET A 165 -23.16 -14.61 15.61
N GLY A 166 -23.27 -14.61 16.94
CA GLY A 166 -23.35 -15.85 17.72
C GLY A 166 -22.06 -16.68 17.56
N ASN A 167 -22.13 -18.00 17.77
CA ASN A 167 -20.95 -18.89 17.63
C ASN A 167 -20.60 -19.23 16.17
N ALA A 168 -21.12 -18.48 15.20
CA ALA A 168 -20.81 -18.71 13.80
C ALA A 168 -19.36 -18.29 13.51
N ARG A 169 -18.66 -19.12 12.72
CA ARG A 169 -17.27 -18.88 12.33
C ARG A 169 -17.15 -18.05 11.07
N ASP A 170 -18.00 -18.34 10.08
CA ASP A 170 -17.95 -17.70 8.77
C ASP A 170 -18.59 -16.29 8.75
N PRO A 171 -17.97 -15.33 8.03
CA PRO A 171 -16.70 -15.46 7.30
C PRO A 171 -15.47 -15.39 8.22
N GLU A 172 -14.62 -16.43 8.24
CA GLU A 172 -13.51 -16.53 9.20
C GLU A 172 -12.49 -15.39 9.07
N TYR A 173 -12.18 -14.94 7.85
CA TYR A 173 -11.28 -13.81 7.62
C TYR A 173 -11.78 -12.52 8.28
N ILE A 174 -13.10 -12.31 8.38
CA ILE A 174 -13.68 -11.18 9.11
C ILE A 174 -13.57 -11.44 10.59
N ARG A 175 -13.98 -12.63 11.05
CA ARG A 175 -14.00 -12.99 12.47
C ARG A 175 -12.61 -12.82 13.09
N ASP A 176 -11.63 -13.57 12.61
CA ASP A 176 -10.30 -13.65 13.21
C ASP A 176 -9.40 -12.50 12.73
N GLY A 177 -9.50 -12.11 11.46
CA GLY A 177 -8.72 -10.98 10.93
C GLY A 177 -9.04 -9.65 11.61
N THR A 178 -10.32 -9.38 11.93
CA THR A 178 -10.70 -8.14 12.63
C THR A 178 -10.46 -8.22 14.12
N ALA A 179 -10.64 -9.38 14.77
CA ALA A 179 -10.23 -9.56 16.17
C ALA A 179 -8.74 -9.34 16.36
N ASN A 180 -7.92 -9.77 15.39
CA ASN A 180 -6.48 -9.51 15.37
C ASN A 180 -6.16 -8.02 15.15
N TYR A 181 -6.87 -7.34 14.24
CA TYR A 181 -6.75 -5.89 14.04
C TYR A 181 -7.12 -5.10 15.30
N PHE A 182 -8.29 -5.34 15.91
CA PHE A 182 -8.73 -4.59 17.09
C PHE A 182 -7.89 -4.91 18.33
N ALA A 183 -7.34 -6.11 18.46
CA ALA A 183 -6.35 -6.40 19.50
C ALA A 183 -5.05 -5.61 19.30
N ASN A 184 -4.62 -5.40 18.04
CA ASN A 184 -3.49 -4.51 17.73
C ASN A 184 -3.83 -3.05 18.06
N VAL A 185 -5.05 -2.56 17.81
CA VAL A 185 -5.49 -1.21 18.24
C VAL A 185 -5.31 -1.01 19.75
N VAL A 186 -5.58 -2.02 20.57
CA VAL A 186 -5.38 -1.95 22.04
C VAL A 186 -3.90 -1.99 22.39
N PHE A 187 -3.15 -2.90 21.75
CA PHE A 187 -1.74 -3.13 22.04
C PHE A 187 -0.85 -2.91 20.81
N PRO A 188 -0.75 -1.66 20.31
CA PRO A 188 -0.14 -1.37 19.02
C PRO A 188 1.33 -1.75 18.96
N ASN A 189 2.04 -1.68 20.10
CA ASN A 189 3.46 -1.99 20.19
C ASN A 189 3.76 -3.47 20.49
N SER A 190 2.74 -4.33 20.59
CA SER A 190 2.96 -5.77 20.84
C SER A 190 3.35 -6.53 19.59
N ASN A 191 2.99 -5.99 18.40
CA ASN A 191 3.37 -6.49 17.08
C ASN A 191 3.15 -8.01 16.92
N THR A 192 2.13 -8.53 17.59
CA THR A 192 1.84 -9.96 17.70
C THR A 192 1.26 -10.50 16.39
N GLU A 193 0.71 -9.61 15.59
CA GLU A 193 0.17 -9.82 14.24
C GLU A 193 1.24 -9.78 13.14
N TRP A 194 2.47 -9.34 13.40
CA TRP A 194 3.51 -9.32 12.38
C TRP A 194 3.89 -10.75 11.95
N PRO A 195 4.05 -11.03 10.64
CA PRO A 195 4.45 -12.35 10.16
C PRO A 195 5.87 -12.75 10.60
N GLY A 196 6.06 -14.02 11.00
CA GLY A 196 7.38 -14.63 11.23
C GLY A 196 7.47 -15.60 12.42
N LYS A 197 8.66 -16.18 12.69
CA LYS A 197 8.83 -17.13 13.81
C LYS A 197 8.93 -16.44 15.19
N LYS A 198 9.24 -15.13 15.23
CA LYS A 198 9.35 -14.34 16.47
C LYS A 198 8.07 -13.59 16.83
N PHE A 199 7.22 -13.34 15.85
CA PHE A 199 6.01 -12.52 15.93
C PHE A 199 4.89 -13.31 15.28
N SER A 200 3.79 -13.52 15.97
CA SER A 200 2.91 -14.66 15.77
C SER A 200 1.84 -14.53 14.69
N GLY A 201 2.05 -13.64 13.72
CA GLY A 201 1.15 -13.48 12.58
C GLY A 201 1.29 -14.61 11.57
N ALA A 202 0.16 -15.06 11.02
CA ALA A 202 0.15 -15.79 9.77
C ALA A 202 0.49 -14.83 8.62
N GLU A 203 1.19 -15.33 7.61
CA GLU A 203 1.55 -14.53 6.43
C GLU A 203 0.38 -14.48 5.44
N TYR A 204 0.05 -13.28 4.94
CA TYR A 204 -1.04 -13.09 4.00
C TYR A 204 -0.63 -13.57 2.61
N ASP A 205 -1.46 -14.41 1.98
CA ASP A 205 -1.20 -14.90 0.63
C ASP A 205 -1.96 -14.04 -0.41
N PRO A 206 -1.28 -13.18 -1.19
CA PRO A 206 -1.93 -12.34 -2.19
C PRO A 206 -2.53 -13.13 -3.37
N ALA A 207 -2.18 -14.41 -3.53
CA ALA A 207 -2.75 -15.28 -4.55
C ALA A 207 -4.04 -15.99 -4.11
N VAL A 208 -4.37 -15.96 -2.82
CA VAL A 208 -5.62 -16.48 -2.26
C VAL A 208 -6.65 -15.35 -2.19
N PRO A 209 -7.92 -15.58 -2.62
CA PRO A 209 -8.95 -14.55 -2.47
C PRO A 209 -9.10 -14.11 -1.02
N LEU A 210 -9.31 -12.82 -0.76
CA LEU A 210 -9.47 -12.29 0.60
C LEU A 210 -10.45 -13.12 1.45
N TYR A 211 -11.62 -13.44 0.88
CA TYR A 211 -12.68 -14.20 1.55
C TYR A 211 -12.39 -15.69 1.76
N ALA A 212 -11.29 -16.20 1.20
CA ALA A 212 -10.89 -17.61 1.26
C ALA A 212 -9.74 -17.85 2.25
N HIS A 213 -9.33 -16.82 3.01
CA HIS A 213 -8.42 -16.98 4.13
C HIS A 213 -9.18 -17.58 5.33
N ASP A 214 -8.97 -18.86 5.59
CA ASP A 214 -9.60 -19.64 6.66
C ASP A 214 -8.58 -20.22 7.65
N GLY A 215 -9.07 -20.73 8.79
CA GLY A 215 -8.28 -21.30 9.85
C GLY A 215 -7.17 -20.36 10.32
N GLN A 216 -5.93 -20.84 10.34
CA GLN A 216 -4.80 -20.01 10.74
C GLN A 216 -4.53 -18.85 9.76
N SER A 217 -4.88 -19.00 8.48
CA SER A 217 -4.68 -17.95 7.48
C SER A 217 -5.69 -16.80 7.62
N ALA A 218 -6.82 -17.02 8.28
CA ALA A 218 -7.81 -15.97 8.58
C ALA A 218 -7.19 -14.81 9.40
N TYR A 219 -6.26 -15.13 10.32
CA TYR A 219 -5.54 -14.13 11.11
C TYR A 219 -4.66 -13.23 10.23
N ALA A 220 -4.13 -13.77 9.13
CA ALA A 220 -3.30 -13.01 8.19
C ALA A 220 -4.09 -11.92 7.47
N ALA A 221 -5.42 -12.08 7.34
CA ALA A 221 -6.30 -11.06 6.78
C ALA A 221 -6.32 -9.77 7.63
N SER A 222 -5.76 -9.77 8.85
CA SER A 222 -5.56 -8.55 9.63
C SER A 222 -4.81 -7.46 8.87
N VAL A 223 -3.90 -7.80 7.96
CA VAL A 223 -3.17 -6.82 7.13
C VAL A 223 -4.11 -6.01 6.21
N PHE A 224 -5.18 -6.62 5.72
CA PHE A 224 -6.23 -5.92 4.97
C PHE A 224 -6.96 -4.92 5.88
N PHE A 225 -7.26 -5.32 7.12
CA PHE A 225 -7.92 -4.44 8.09
C PHE A 225 -7.00 -3.33 8.62
N GLN A 226 -5.68 -3.55 8.67
CA GLN A 226 -4.70 -2.48 8.95
C GLN A 226 -4.75 -1.41 7.85
N SER A 227 -4.65 -1.81 6.59
CA SER A 227 -4.80 -0.91 5.44
C SER A 227 -6.14 -0.17 5.48
N MET A 228 -7.24 -0.89 5.67
CA MET A 228 -8.58 -0.30 5.76
C MET A 228 -8.72 0.68 6.94
N GLY A 229 -8.10 0.35 8.08
CA GLY A 229 -8.08 1.17 9.30
C GLY A 229 -7.29 2.47 9.16
N ASN A 230 -6.28 2.52 8.29
CA ASN A 230 -5.54 3.76 8.00
C ASN A 230 -6.41 4.82 7.28
N HIS A 231 -7.54 4.40 6.70
CA HIS A 231 -8.48 5.26 5.98
C HIS A 231 -9.85 5.39 6.67
N ARG A 232 -10.04 4.76 7.83
CA ARG A 232 -11.35 4.71 8.52
C ARG A 232 -11.19 4.83 10.02
N ASN A 233 -12.13 5.51 10.67
CA ASN A 233 -12.19 5.50 12.13
C ASN A 233 -12.70 4.15 12.68
N LEU A 234 -12.39 3.89 13.95
CA LEU A 234 -12.72 2.63 14.64
C LEU A 234 -14.22 2.33 14.68
N HIS A 235 -15.09 3.34 14.77
CA HIS A 235 -16.53 3.14 14.78
C HIS A 235 -17.02 2.61 13.43
N SER A 236 -16.58 3.23 12.33
CA SER A 236 -16.88 2.77 10.97
C SER A 236 -16.32 1.37 10.69
N MET A 237 -15.12 1.06 11.19
CA MET A 237 -14.55 -0.29 11.09
C MET A 237 -15.42 -1.30 11.82
N ASN A 238 -15.78 -1.03 13.08
CA ASN A 238 -16.60 -1.92 13.88
C ASN A 238 -18.00 -2.13 13.29
N ASP A 239 -18.65 -1.06 12.82
CA ASP A 239 -19.96 -1.15 12.17
C ASP A 239 -19.90 -1.97 10.88
N TRP A 240 -18.84 -1.83 10.09
CA TRP A 240 -18.65 -2.65 8.89
C TRP A 240 -18.55 -4.14 9.25
N VAL A 241 -17.79 -4.48 10.30
CA VAL A 241 -17.68 -5.86 10.81
C VAL A 241 -19.04 -6.38 11.27
N LEU A 242 -19.73 -5.64 12.13
CA LEU A 242 -20.99 -6.08 12.73
C LEU A 242 -22.17 -6.15 11.74
N ASN A 243 -22.08 -5.47 10.60
CA ASN A 243 -23.06 -5.57 9.51
C ASN A 243 -22.76 -6.70 8.51
N THR A 244 -21.70 -7.48 8.73
CA THR A 244 -21.39 -8.64 7.89
C THR A 244 -22.42 -9.75 8.10
N PRO A 245 -23.05 -10.27 7.03
CA PRO A 245 -23.92 -11.43 7.09
C PRO A 245 -23.21 -12.68 7.61
N ILE A 246 -23.90 -13.40 8.46
CA ILE A 246 -23.37 -14.57 9.16
C ILE A 246 -23.44 -15.80 8.26
N GLY A 247 -22.41 -16.65 8.30
CA GLY A 247 -22.44 -17.94 7.61
C GLY A 247 -22.12 -17.86 6.11
N PHE A 248 -21.71 -16.69 5.62
CA PHE A 248 -21.32 -16.51 4.23
C PHE A 248 -19.88 -16.99 4.04
N SER A 249 -19.67 -17.90 3.10
CA SER A 249 -18.34 -18.40 2.75
C SER A 249 -18.25 -18.70 1.25
N GLY A 250 -17.01 -18.80 0.74
CA GLY A 250 -16.74 -19.15 -0.65
C GLY A 250 -17.49 -18.28 -1.67
N ALA A 251 -18.38 -18.91 -2.45
CA ALA A 251 -19.11 -18.22 -3.51
C ALA A 251 -20.14 -17.20 -2.99
N ALA A 252 -20.80 -17.48 -1.86
CA ALA A 252 -21.76 -16.57 -1.26
C ALA A 252 -21.06 -15.29 -0.77
N GLU A 253 -19.89 -15.44 -0.15
CA GLU A 253 -19.11 -14.31 0.30
C GLU A 253 -18.50 -13.52 -0.86
N ARG A 254 -17.99 -14.20 -1.91
CA ARG A 254 -17.57 -13.53 -3.14
C ARG A 254 -18.70 -12.68 -3.72
N GLN A 255 -19.91 -13.24 -3.84
CA GLN A 255 -21.07 -12.52 -4.36
C GLN A 255 -21.36 -11.27 -3.52
N ARG A 256 -21.42 -11.42 -2.19
CA ARG A 256 -21.66 -10.30 -1.29
C ARG A 256 -20.65 -9.19 -1.50
N LEU A 257 -19.35 -9.51 -1.53
CA LEU A 257 -18.29 -8.53 -1.73
C LEU A 257 -18.37 -7.85 -3.11
N SER A 258 -18.81 -8.57 -4.15
CA SER A 258 -19.06 -8.01 -5.49
C SER A 258 -20.19 -6.99 -5.52
N GLU A 259 -21.16 -7.12 -4.62
CA GLU A 259 -22.36 -6.27 -4.53
C GLU A 259 -22.16 -5.06 -3.59
N LEU A 260 -21.08 -5.03 -2.81
CA LEU A 260 -20.70 -3.88 -2.00
C LEU A 260 -20.12 -2.76 -2.88
N GLY A 261 -20.93 -1.72 -3.15
CA GLY A 261 -20.65 -0.70 -4.17
C GLY A 261 -19.26 -0.03 -4.14
N SER A 262 -18.64 0.16 -2.97
CA SER A 262 -17.30 0.77 -2.83
C SER A 262 -16.19 -0.20 -2.45
N PHE A 263 -16.48 -1.51 -2.39
CA PHE A 263 -15.53 -2.48 -1.88
C PHE A 263 -14.39 -2.75 -2.85
N VAL A 264 -14.64 -2.65 -4.17
CA VAL A 264 -13.59 -2.75 -5.19
C VAL A 264 -12.50 -1.70 -5.01
N GLU A 265 -12.86 -0.47 -4.62
CA GLU A 265 -11.89 0.60 -4.35
C GLU A 265 -11.12 0.33 -3.06
N THR A 266 -11.82 -0.08 -2.00
CA THR A 266 -11.16 -0.43 -0.73
C THR A 266 -10.14 -1.56 -0.94
N PHE A 267 -10.51 -2.60 -1.70
CA PHE A 267 -9.60 -3.69 -2.01
C PHE A 267 -8.46 -3.26 -2.96
N PHE A 268 -8.70 -2.32 -3.87
CA PHE A 268 -7.66 -1.81 -4.75
C PHE A 268 -6.63 -0.95 -4.03
N THR A 269 -7.06 -0.08 -3.10
CA THR A 269 -6.15 0.65 -2.20
C THR A 269 -5.26 -0.31 -1.41
N PHE A 270 -5.86 -1.33 -0.80
CA PHE A 270 -5.11 -2.38 -0.13
C PHE A 270 -4.10 -3.07 -1.06
N ALA A 271 -4.52 -3.44 -2.28
CA ALA A 271 -3.66 -4.09 -3.25
C ALA A 271 -2.47 -3.20 -3.67
N GLN A 272 -2.69 -1.89 -3.80
CA GLN A 272 -1.64 -0.91 -4.09
C GLN A 272 -0.62 -0.81 -2.96
N GLU A 273 -1.10 -0.68 -1.72
CA GLU A 273 -0.26 -0.58 -0.52
C GLU A 273 0.51 -1.88 -0.26
N PHE A 274 -0.16 -3.03 -0.36
CA PHE A 274 0.45 -4.35 -0.20
C PHE A 274 1.57 -4.58 -1.22
N ALA A 275 1.31 -4.28 -2.51
CA ALA A 275 2.31 -4.43 -3.57
C ALA A 275 3.51 -3.47 -3.45
N LEU A 276 3.40 -2.44 -2.62
CA LEU A 276 4.49 -1.52 -2.25
C LEU A 276 5.09 -1.84 -0.88
N GLN A 277 4.56 -2.86 -0.18
CA GLN A 277 4.88 -3.17 1.22
C GLN A 277 4.73 -1.91 2.09
N SER A 278 3.68 -1.12 1.85
CA SER A 278 3.48 0.22 2.40
C SER A 278 2.38 0.33 3.47
N ILE A 279 2.04 -0.77 4.12
CA ILE A 279 0.97 -0.81 5.12
C ILE A 279 1.60 -0.61 6.50
N GLU A 280 1.14 0.44 7.18
CA GLU A 280 1.41 0.69 8.58
C GLU A 280 0.39 -0.06 9.45
N ASP A 281 0.86 -0.59 10.58
CA ASP A 281 -0.03 -1.08 11.64
C ASP A 281 -0.53 0.08 12.53
N THR A 282 -1.29 -0.25 13.57
CA THR A 282 -1.87 0.77 14.45
C THR A 282 -0.85 1.49 15.35
N SER A 283 0.42 1.04 15.38
CA SER A 283 1.52 1.80 16.00
C SER A 283 2.07 2.91 15.09
N GLY A 284 1.65 2.94 13.82
CA GLY A 284 2.21 3.81 12.78
C GLY A 284 3.54 3.27 12.23
N VAL A 285 3.88 2.00 12.51
CA VAL A 285 5.09 1.37 12.00
C VAL A 285 4.73 0.49 10.81
N MET A 286 5.56 0.57 9.78
CA MET A 286 5.49 -0.27 8.59
C MET A 286 5.62 -1.75 8.95
N ILE A 287 4.68 -2.58 8.52
CA ILE A 287 4.73 -4.03 8.78
C ILE A 287 5.94 -4.62 8.03
N PRO A 288 6.97 -5.13 8.74
CA PRO A 288 8.29 -5.37 8.15
C PRO A 288 8.39 -6.62 7.25
N THR A 289 7.38 -7.49 7.28
CA THR A 289 7.40 -8.82 6.67
C THR A 289 6.25 -9.06 5.69
N ILE A 290 5.67 -8.00 5.12
CA ILE A 290 4.75 -8.15 3.98
C ILE A 290 5.51 -8.77 2.81
N PRO A 291 5.08 -9.91 2.25
CA PRO A 291 5.80 -10.55 1.16
C PRO A 291 5.79 -9.72 -0.11
N GLU A 292 6.92 -9.71 -0.83
CA GLU A 292 6.97 -9.15 -2.19
C GLU A 292 6.17 -10.05 -3.14
N ILE A 293 5.39 -9.43 -4.03
CA ILE A 293 4.67 -10.14 -5.09
C ILE A 293 5.53 -10.17 -6.35
N PRO A 294 6.13 -11.32 -6.73
CA PRO A 294 6.91 -11.40 -7.95
C PRO A 294 6.03 -11.17 -9.18
N PRO A 295 6.31 -10.15 -10.01
CA PRO A 295 5.48 -9.85 -11.17
C PRO A 295 5.49 -10.96 -12.23
N LYS A 296 4.32 -11.37 -12.70
CA LYS A 296 4.17 -12.32 -13.82
C LYS A 296 4.50 -11.63 -15.15
N SER A 297 5.47 -12.15 -15.90
CA SER A 297 5.85 -11.56 -17.20
C SER A 297 4.75 -11.76 -18.25
N VAL A 298 4.39 -10.70 -18.96
CA VAL A 298 3.37 -10.70 -20.01
C VAL A 298 3.93 -10.05 -21.28
N SER A 299 3.82 -10.76 -22.40
CA SER A 299 4.29 -10.30 -23.70
C SER A 299 3.20 -9.54 -24.46
N ILE A 300 3.52 -8.33 -24.91
CA ILE A 300 2.67 -7.55 -25.80
C ILE A 300 2.74 -8.13 -27.21
N LYS A 301 1.61 -8.63 -27.72
CA LYS A 301 1.48 -9.15 -29.10
C LYS A 301 1.05 -8.03 -30.03
N MET A 302 1.88 -7.71 -31.02
CA MET A 302 1.55 -6.71 -32.05
C MET A 302 0.39 -7.20 -32.93
N SER A 303 -0.51 -6.29 -33.33
CA SER A 303 -1.53 -6.66 -34.32
C SER A 303 -0.90 -6.95 -35.69
N THR A 304 -1.56 -7.81 -36.46
CA THR A 304 -1.08 -8.26 -37.77
C THR A 304 -1.11 -7.12 -38.80
N GLY A 305 0.03 -6.85 -39.44
CA GLY A 305 0.18 -5.84 -40.49
C GLY A 305 1.54 -5.13 -40.39
N ALA A 306 2.20 -4.90 -41.53
CA ALA A 306 3.57 -4.38 -41.62
C ALA A 306 3.79 -2.98 -41.00
N ALA A 307 2.71 -2.26 -40.65
CA ALA A 307 2.74 -0.94 -40.03
C ALA A 307 1.97 -0.88 -38.69
N SER A 308 1.76 -2.02 -38.02
CA SER A 308 1.01 -2.03 -36.77
C SER A 308 1.70 -1.19 -35.69
N THR A 309 0.99 -0.15 -35.25
CA THR A 309 1.36 0.71 -34.12
C THR A 309 0.66 0.26 -32.83
N THR A 310 0.01 -0.90 -32.80
CA THR A 310 -0.80 -1.31 -31.65
C THR A 310 -0.47 -2.74 -31.26
N GLY A 311 -0.11 -2.93 -29.99
CA GLY A 311 0.09 -4.24 -29.39
C GLY A 311 -0.86 -4.46 -28.23
N THR A 312 -1.18 -5.73 -27.94
CA THR A 312 -2.16 -6.09 -26.92
C THR A 312 -1.70 -7.28 -26.10
N ALA A 313 -2.18 -7.38 -24.87
CA ALA A 313 -2.04 -8.57 -24.04
C ALA A 313 -3.28 -8.77 -23.16
N THR A 314 -3.55 -10.02 -22.80
CA THR A 314 -4.63 -10.38 -21.87
C THR A 314 -4.03 -10.65 -20.51
N LEU A 315 -4.57 -9.98 -19.49
CA LEU A 315 -4.24 -10.22 -18.08
C LEU A 315 -5.36 -11.05 -17.47
N THR A 316 -5.01 -12.04 -16.64
CA THR A 316 -5.96 -12.94 -15.98
C THR A 316 -5.76 -12.87 -14.48
N THR A 317 -6.83 -12.63 -13.72
CA THR A 317 -6.82 -12.63 -12.25
C THR A 317 -7.95 -13.50 -11.70
N ILE A 318 -7.84 -13.85 -10.42
CA ILE A 318 -8.97 -14.35 -9.64
C ILE A 318 -9.57 -13.12 -8.92
N PRO A 319 -10.92 -13.00 -8.80
CA PRO A 319 -11.50 -11.91 -8.04
C PRO A 319 -11.05 -11.92 -6.58
N PHE A 320 -10.82 -10.73 -6.03
CA PHE A 320 -10.33 -10.50 -4.66
C PHE A 320 -8.94 -11.09 -4.36
N THR A 321 -8.11 -11.31 -5.39
CA THR A 321 -6.65 -11.55 -5.27
C THR A 321 -5.86 -10.34 -5.74
N ILE A 322 -4.57 -10.26 -5.37
CA ILE A 322 -3.65 -9.22 -5.83
C ILE A 322 -2.76 -9.78 -6.95
N SER A 323 -3.06 -9.41 -8.21
CA SER A 323 -2.24 -9.86 -9.35
C SER A 323 -1.31 -8.76 -9.84
N VAL A 324 0.00 -9.06 -9.85
CA VAL A 324 1.04 -8.16 -10.37
C VAL A 324 1.66 -8.76 -11.64
N PHE A 325 1.76 -7.96 -12.68
CA PHE A 325 2.33 -8.32 -13.97
C PHE A 325 3.50 -7.41 -14.33
N LYS A 326 4.37 -7.90 -15.21
CA LYS A 326 5.45 -7.14 -15.82
C LYS A 326 5.26 -7.12 -17.33
N ILE A 327 5.15 -5.92 -17.89
CA ILE A 327 5.13 -5.72 -19.34
C ILE A 327 6.38 -5.01 -19.81
N THR A 328 6.78 -5.33 -21.03
CA THR A 328 7.99 -4.81 -21.65
C THR A 328 7.61 -4.11 -22.95
N VAL A 329 8.07 -2.86 -23.09
CA VAL A 329 7.68 -1.95 -24.18
C VAL A 329 8.95 -1.43 -24.85
N LYS A 330 8.97 -1.39 -26.19
CA LYS A 330 10.12 -0.89 -26.97
C LYS A 330 10.40 0.58 -26.65
N THR A 331 11.68 0.91 -26.42
CA THR A 331 12.17 2.29 -26.20
C THR A 331 12.34 3.04 -27.52
N GLY A 332 12.67 4.33 -27.43
CA GLY A 332 12.88 5.17 -28.61
C GLY A 332 11.59 5.66 -29.26
N GLN A 333 10.48 5.76 -28.53
CA GLN A 333 9.19 6.24 -29.05
C GLN A 333 8.26 6.63 -27.91
N THR A 334 7.21 7.37 -28.25
CA THR A 334 6.13 7.67 -27.31
C THR A 334 5.13 6.52 -27.32
N VAL A 335 4.66 6.12 -26.13
CA VAL A 335 3.66 5.06 -25.99
C VAL A 335 2.48 5.52 -25.15
N SER A 336 1.29 5.03 -25.48
CA SER A 336 0.09 5.19 -24.64
C SER A 336 -0.40 3.82 -24.24
N ILE A 337 -0.60 3.61 -22.94
CA ILE A 337 -1.02 2.33 -22.35
C ILE A 337 -2.42 2.52 -21.79
N TYR A 338 -3.36 1.68 -22.19
CA TYR A 338 -4.75 1.70 -21.75
C TYR A 338 -5.32 0.28 -21.67
N SER A 339 -6.46 0.11 -21.02
CA SER A 339 -7.07 -1.18 -20.72
C SER A 339 -8.51 -1.25 -21.22
N SER A 340 -9.08 -2.46 -21.28
CA SER A 340 -10.51 -2.68 -21.48
C SER A 340 -11.26 -2.85 -20.14
N ALA A 341 -10.76 -2.24 -19.06
CA ALA A 341 -11.31 -2.45 -17.72
C ALA A 341 -12.76 -1.96 -17.64
N ASN A 342 -13.60 -2.71 -16.92
CA ASN A 342 -14.99 -2.35 -16.62
C ASN A 342 -15.14 -1.91 -15.15
N SER A 343 -16.38 -1.63 -14.72
CA SER A 343 -16.68 -1.15 -13.36
C SER A 343 -16.22 -2.06 -12.23
N TYR A 344 -16.07 -3.37 -12.47
CA TYR A 344 -15.62 -4.35 -11.46
C TYR A 344 -14.10 -4.49 -11.38
N GLN A 345 -13.36 -3.88 -12.30
CA GLN A 345 -11.92 -4.10 -12.46
C GLN A 345 -11.16 -2.81 -12.13
N ARG A 346 -10.04 -2.94 -11.42
CA ARG A 346 -9.11 -1.83 -11.22
C ARG A 346 -7.72 -2.25 -11.68
N ILE A 347 -7.07 -1.35 -12.39
CA ILE A 347 -5.76 -1.59 -12.98
C ILE A 347 -4.94 -0.31 -12.87
N ALA A 348 -3.73 -0.45 -12.37
CA ALA A 348 -2.75 0.61 -12.32
C ALA A 348 -1.40 0.10 -12.81
N TYR A 349 -0.52 1.02 -13.15
CA TYR A 349 0.82 0.70 -13.58
C TYR A 349 1.83 1.70 -13.02
N ARG A 350 3.08 1.25 -12.92
CA ARG A 350 4.22 2.07 -12.50
C ARG A 350 5.50 1.62 -13.18
N LYS A 351 6.51 2.48 -13.19
CA LYS A 351 7.87 2.08 -13.57
C LYS A 351 8.54 1.37 -12.38
N PRO A 352 9.44 0.41 -12.61
CA PRO A 352 10.26 -0.16 -11.54
C PRO A 352 10.95 0.92 -10.71
N GLY A 353 10.94 0.79 -9.39
CA GLY A 353 11.53 1.74 -8.45
C GLY A 353 10.70 2.99 -8.14
N VAL A 354 9.63 3.27 -8.91
CA VAL A 354 8.67 4.34 -8.59
C VAL A 354 7.65 3.79 -7.59
N LYS A 355 7.33 4.56 -6.55
CA LYS A 355 6.38 4.17 -5.50
C LYS A 355 4.94 4.56 -5.80
N ASP A 356 4.71 5.48 -6.72
CA ASP A 356 3.35 5.92 -7.06
C ASP A 356 2.74 5.03 -8.16
N TRP A 357 1.50 4.60 -7.92
CA TRP A 357 0.67 3.93 -8.91
C TRP A 357 -0.03 4.97 -9.79
N VAL A 358 -0.08 4.69 -11.09
CA VAL A 358 -0.88 5.48 -12.05
C VAL A 358 -2.03 4.63 -12.53
N ASP A 359 -3.26 5.10 -12.34
CA ASP A 359 -4.44 4.40 -12.86
C ASP A 359 -4.34 4.24 -14.38
N MET A 360 -4.63 3.03 -14.85
CA MET A 360 -4.59 2.74 -16.28
C MET A 360 -5.91 3.17 -16.92
N PRO A 361 -5.87 4.09 -17.90
CA PRO A 361 -7.08 4.56 -18.56
C PRO A 361 -7.79 3.43 -19.32
N THR A 362 -9.09 3.58 -19.54
CA THR A 362 -9.94 2.59 -20.24
C THR A 362 -10.02 2.83 -21.74
N ASP A 363 -9.44 3.93 -22.24
CA ASP A 363 -9.41 4.24 -23.66
C ASP A 363 -8.10 4.92 -24.08
N ALA A 364 -7.89 4.98 -25.40
CA ALA A 364 -6.67 5.54 -25.97
C ALA A 364 -6.58 7.07 -25.86
N THR A 365 -7.71 7.76 -25.64
CA THR A 365 -7.80 9.23 -25.61
C THR A 365 -7.49 9.81 -24.23
N SER A 366 -7.78 9.06 -23.17
CA SER A 366 -7.43 9.37 -21.78
C SER A 366 -6.04 8.86 -21.39
N GLY A 367 -5.42 8.04 -22.25
CA GLY A 367 -4.04 7.57 -22.16
C GLY A 367 -2.99 8.68 -22.17
N LYS A 368 -2.42 9.02 -21.00
CA LYS A 368 -1.26 9.93 -20.94
C LYS A 368 -0.09 9.35 -21.75
N PRO A 369 0.46 10.10 -22.73
CA PRO A 369 1.61 9.64 -23.50
C PRO A 369 2.86 9.52 -22.60
N HIS A 370 3.58 8.41 -22.72
CA HIS A 370 4.87 8.16 -22.08
C HIS A 370 5.97 8.30 -23.10
N ASP A 371 6.82 9.30 -22.95
CA ASP A 371 8.03 9.39 -23.76
C ASP A 371 9.07 8.38 -23.25
N LEU A 372 9.42 7.41 -24.09
CA LEU A 372 10.48 6.43 -23.83
C LEU A 372 11.73 6.82 -24.63
N PRO A 373 12.76 7.42 -24.00
CA PRO A 373 13.96 7.86 -24.70
C PRO A 373 14.71 6.69 -25.33
N CYS A 374 15.47 6.97 -26.39
CA CYS A 374 16.42 6.01 -26.95
C CYS A 374 17.44 5.64 -25.86
N LYS A 375 17.60 4.36 -25.58
CA LYS A 375 18.65 3.85 -24.68
C LYS A 375 19.72 3.14 -25.50
N LYS A 376 20.99 3.23 -25.08
CA LYS A 376 22.07 2.43 -25.66
C LYS A 376 21.70 0.94 -25.57
N GLY A 377 21.73 0.24 -26.70
CA GLY A 377 21.51 -1.21 -26.78
C GLY A 377 20.05 -1.68 -26.85
N ASP A 378 19.11 -0.82 -27.29
CA ASP A 378 17.68 -1.16 -27.47
C ASP A 378 16.98 -1.73 -26.22
N THR A 379 17.53 -1.50 -25.03
CA THR A 379 16.98 -2.03 -23.77
C THR A 379 15.52 -1.58 -23.61
N PRO A 380 14.56 -2.52 -23.55
CA PRO A 380 13.16 -2.16 -23.43
C PRO A 380 12.81 -1.48 -22.11
N ALA A 381 11.77 -0.64 -22.13
CA ALA A 381 11.18 -0.08 -20.92
C ALA A 381 10.29 -1.14 -20.26
N THR A 382 10.40 -1.26 -18.94
CA THR A 382 9.56 -2.15 -18.14
C THR A 382 8.50 -1.32 -17.42
N PHE A 383 7.28 -1.85 -17.37
CA PHE A 383 6.23 -1.39 -16.47
C PHE A 383 5.72 -2.55 -15.61
N ILE A 384 5.49 -2.26 -14.34
CA ILE A 384 4.79 -3.15 -13.42
C ILE A 384 3.31 -2.76 -13.45
N VAL A 385 2.43 -3.74 -13.56
CA VAL A 385 0.99 -3.56 -13.70
C VAL A 385 0.30 -4.30 -12.57
N LEU A 386 -0.51 -3.61 -11.78
CA LEU A 386 -1.36 -4.17 -10.76
C LEU A 386 -2.77 -4.35 -11.33
N PHE A 387 -3.39 -5.51 -11.13
CA PHE A 387 -4.75 -5.79 -11.56
C PHE A 387 -5.51 -6.55 -10.46
N ILE A 388 -6.67 -6.02 -10.10
CA ILE A 388 -7.67 -6.68 -9.25
C ILE A 388 -9.02 -6.72 -9.94
N SER A 389 -9.83 -7.72 -9.60
CA SER A 389 -11.24 -7.81 -10.00
C SER A 389 -12.12 -8.05 -8.78
N SER A 390 -13.30 -7.47 -8.79
CA SER A 390 -14.36 -7.69 -7.81
C SER A 390 -15.54 -8.46 -8.40
N LYS A 391 -15.45 -8.95 -9.63
CA LYS A 391 -16.56 -9.61 -10.33
C LYS A 391 -16.90 -10.94 -9.68
N ASN A 392 -18.19 -11.32 -9.59
CA ASN A 392 -18.61 -12.62 -9.06
C ASN A 392 -18.39 -13.76 -10.07
N VAL A 393 -17.13 -14.09 -10.34
CA VAL A 393 -16.70 -15.17 -11.24
C VAL A 393 -15.51 -15.91 -10.62
N LYS A 394 -15.16 -17.09 -11.16
CA LYS A 394 -13.97 -17.83 -10.67
C LYS A 394 -12.67 -17.19 -11.15
N THR A 395 -12.65 -16.70 -12.38
CA THR A 395 -11.52 -16.03 -13.00
C THR A 395 -12.06 -14.89 -13.86
N ASP A 396 -11.28 -13.82 -13.95
CA ASP A 396 -11.63 -12.65 -14.74
C ASP A 396 -10.45 -12.22 -15.59
N GLN A 397 -10.75 -11.61 -16.73
CA GLN A 397 -9.74 -11.20 -17.71
C GLN A 397 -10.00 -9.77 -18.17
N LEU A 398 -8.92 -9.08 -18.47
CA LEU A 398 -8.98 -7.81 -19.20
C LEU A 398 -7.88 -7.76 -20.24
N LYS A 399 -8.06 -6.91 -21.25
CA LYS A 399 -7.07 -6.65 -22.28
C LYS A 399 -6.37 -5.33 -21.97
N ILE A 400 -5.05 -5.34 -22.00
CA ILE A 400 -4.23 -4.12 -22.08
C ILE A 400 -3.82 -3.89 -23.53
N THR A 401 -3.74 -2.62 -23.90
CA THR A 401 -3.34 -2.17 -25.23
C THR A 401 -2.25 -1.13 -25.11
N VAL A 402 -1.19 -1.30 -25.90
CA VAL A 402 -0.08 -0.37 -26.02
C VAL A 402 -0.11 0.18 -27.44
N LYS A 403 -0.35 1.49 -27.56
CA LYS A 403 -0.25 2.22 -28.82
C LYS A 403 1.12 2.89 -28.90
N TYR A 404 1.82 2.66 -29.98
CA TYR A 404 3.15 3.18 -30.27
C TYR A 404 3.04 4.36 -31.24
N SER A 405 3.78 5.43 -30.98
CA SER A 405 4.03 6.47 -31.97
C SER A 405 5.01 5.97 -33.03
N ARG A 406 5.29 6.81 -34.03
CA ARG A 406 6.43 6.56 -34.92
C ARG A 406 7.73 6.43 -34.10
N PRO A 407 8.62 5.49 -34.43
CA PRO A 407 9.94 5.38 -33.81
C PRO A 407 10.73 6.67 -33.96
N LYS A 408 11.39 7.09 -32.89
CA LYS A 408 12.46 8.11 -32.92
C LYS A 408 13.66 7.50 -33.64
N GLN A 409 14.41 8.32 -34.38
CA GLN A 409 15.67 7.88 -34.98
C GLN A 409 16.70 7.66 -33.88
N CYS A 410 16.81 6.42 -33.40
CA CYS A 410 17.77 6.00 -32.39
C CYS A 410 19.08 5.58 -33.06
N GLY A 411 19.82 6.56 -33.57
CA GLY A 411 21.17 6.38 -34.12
C GLY A 411 21.90 7.71 -33.95
N GLY A 412 23.07 7.68 -33.31
CA GLY A 412 23.85 8.89 -33.10
C GLY A 412 24.21 9.52 -34.44
N ARG A 413 23.86 10.79 -34.62
CA ARG A 413 24.71 11.72 -35.37
C ARG A 413 25.35 12.67 -34.37
N THR A 414 26.53 12.29 -33.91
CA THR A 414 27.53 13.25 -33.43
C THR A 414 28.16 13.88 -34.67
N GLY A 415 27.55 14.94 -35.19
CA GLY A 415 28.19 15.84 -36.15
C GLY A 415 28.63 17.09 -35.42
N PHE A 416 29.93 17.25 -35.21
CA PHE A 416 30.49 18.53 -34.75
C PHE A 416 30.44 19.52 -35.91
N VAL A 417 29.81 20.67 -35.69
CA VAL A 417 29.95 21.83 -36.59
C VAL A 417 31.28 22.48 -36.26
N HIS A 418 32.23 22.47 -37.21
CA HIS A 418 33.43 23.29 -37.11
C HIS A 418 33.15 24.65 -37.76
N TYR A 419 33.22 25.71 -36.94
CA TYR A 419 33.08 27.09 -37.40
C TYR A 419 34.35 27.55 -38.15
N PRO A 420 34.24 28.41 -39.18
CA PRO A 420 35.39 28.92 -39.92
C PRO A 420 36.36 29.69 -38.99
N LEU A 421 37.66 29.49 -39.19
CA LEU A 421 38.71 30.19 -38.43
C LEU A 421 38.91 31.60 -39.00
N PHE A 422 39.22 32.56 -38.12
CA PHE A 422 39.36 33.97 -38.48
C PHE A 422 40.77 34.29 -39.02
N ASN A 423 40.85 34.95 -40.18
CA ASN A 423 42.10 35.51 -40.69
C ASN A 423 42.19 37.02 -40.36
N PRO A 424 43.08 37.43 -39.44
CA PRO A 424 43.19 38.82 -39.03
C PRO A 424 43.76 39.77 -40.10
N LYS A 425 44.34 39.28 -41.20
CA LYS A 425 44.86 40.12 -42.31
C LYS A 425 43.80 40.50 -43.34
N THR A 426 42.84 39.61 -43.61
CA THR A 426 41.80 39.82 -44.63
C THR A 426 40.45 40.14 -44.02
N SER A 427 40.34 40.11 -42.68
CA SER A 427 39.09 40.23 -41.95
C SER A 427 38.01 39.23 -42.40
N GLY A 428 38.43 38.12 -43.03
CA GLY A 428 37.57 37.09 -43.62
C GLY A 428 37.82 35.71 -43.01
N GLY A 429 36.76 34.89 -42.91
CA GLY A 429 36.85 33.50 -42.45
C GLY A 429 37.33 32.57 -43.56
N TYR A 430 38.07 31.51 -43.20
CA TYR A 430 38.53 30.49 -44.14
C TYR A 430 38.32 29.06 -43.60
N CYS A 431 38.21 28.10 -44.52
CA CYS A 431 38.04 26.68 -44.19
C CYS A 431 39.38 25.93 -44.25
N PRO A 432 39.61 24.92 -43.39
CA PRO A 432 40.80 24.08 -43.44
C PRO A 432 40.96 23.35 -44.78
N GLU A 433 42.21 23.06 -45.15
CA GLU A 433 42.56 22.38 -46.40
C GLU A 433 41.89 21.00 -46.50
N GLY A 434 41.28 20.70 -47.65
CA GLY A 434 40.44 19.51 -47.85
C GLY A 434 38.95 19.70 -47.53
N THR A 435 38.50 20.91 -47.17
CA THR A 435 37.06 21.28 -47.04
C THR A 435 36.72 22.47 -47.93
N HIS A 436 35.42 22.70 -48.20
CA HIS A 436 34.97 23.81 -49.05
C HIS A 436 33.87 24.65 -48.38
N ILE A 437 33.79 25.94 -48.75
CA ILE A 437 32.77 26.88 -48.27
C ILE A 437 31.47 26.63 -49.05
N SER A 438 30.38 26.33 -48.35
CA SER A 438 29.03 26.36 -48.94
C SER A 438 28.49 27.78 -48.92
N LYS A 439 27.98 28.26 -50.06
CA LYS A 439 27.39 29.59 -50.24
C LYS A 439 25.87 29.64 -50.01
N THR A 440 25.24 28.49 -49.78
CA THR A 440 23.78 28.41 -49.68
C THR A 440 23.42 27.72 -48.38
N ALA A 441 23.00 28.50 -47.39
CA ALA A 441 22.40 28.00 -46.16
C ALA A 441 20.95 28.48 -46.15
N ILE A 442 20.03 27.67 -46.68
CA ILE A 442 18.59 28.01 -46.67
C ILE A 442 18.01 27.55 -45.33
N TRP A 443 17.45 28.48 -44.56
CA TRP A 443 16.68 28.20 -43.35
C TRP A 443 15.18 28.34 -43.64
N CYS A 444 14.34 27.44 -43.11
CA CYS A 444 12.88 27.63 -43.05
C CYS A 444 12.41 27.80 -41.60
N CYS A 445 11.66 28.88 -41.33
CA CYS A 445 10.84 29.04 -40.12
C CYS A 445 9.55 28.18 -40.22
N PRO A 446 8.86 27.84 -39.11
CA PRO A 446 7.72 26.90 -39.09
C PRO A 446 6.47 27.37 -39.86
N ASP A 447 6.44 28.62 -40.30
CA ASP A 447 5.29 29.36 -40.82
C ASP A 447 5.44 29.85 -42.28
N GLY A 448 6.52 29.49 -42.98
CA GLY A 448 6.58 29.58 -44.45
C GLY A 448 6.72 30.97 -45.06
N LEU A 449 7.10 31.99 -44.29
CA LEU A 449 7.57 33.29 -44.81
C LEU A 449 9.09 33.24 -45.05
N GLU A 450 9.55 33.68 -46.23
CA GLU A 450 10.97 33.76 -46.60
C GLU A 450 11.67 34.95 -45.90
N LEU A 451 12.91 34.72 -45.46
CA LEU A 451 13.83 35.73 -44.95
C LEU A 451 14.53 36.42 -46.13
N ASP A 452 14.83 37.72 -45.98
CA ASP A 452 15.48 38.56 -46.99
C ASP A 452 16.79 37.95 -47.52
N GLU A 453 16.91 37.89 -48.85
CA GLU A 453 18.01 37.33 -49.63
C GLU A 453 19.37 38.01 -49.30
N GLU A 454 19.38 39.27 -48.85
CA GLU A 454 20.59 39.98 -48.41
C GLU A 454 21.16 39.44 -47.08
N VAL A 455 20.31 38.91 -46.21
CA VAL A 455 20.67 38.39 -44.87
C VAL A 455 21.20 36.95 -44.97
N ALA A 456 20.63 36.13 -45.87
CA ALA A 456 21.06 34.75 -46.11
C ALA A 456 22.48 34.65 -46.69
N ASN A 457 22.95 35.69 -47.38
CA ASN A 457 24.24 35.73 -48.06
C ASN A 457 25.46 35.99 -47.15
N GLN A 458 25.28 36.18 -45.83
CA GLN A 458 26.34 36.62 -44.91
C GLN A 458 26.82 35.57 -43.88
N VAL A 459 26.37 34.31 -43.97
CA VAL A 459 26.77 33.24 -43.02
C VAL A 459 27.32 32.02 -43.77
N SER A 460 28.60 31.71 -43.57
CA SER A 460 29.31 30.62 -44.27
C SER A 460 29.64 29.44 -43.34
N ILE A 461 29.49 28.21 -43.84
CA ILE A 461 29.86 26.95 -43.16
C ILE A 461 30.84 26.14 -44.02
N CYS A 462 31.72 25.36 -43.38
CA CYS A 462 32.70 24.49 -44.06
C CYS A 462 32.18 23.05 -44.19
N CYS A 463 32.16 22.50 -45.41
CA CYS A 463 31.66 21.15 -45.72
C CYS A 463 32.78 20.21 -46.21
N PRO A 464 32.74 18.90 -45.84
CA PRO A 464 33.64 17.89 -46.39
C PRO A 464 33.42 17.64 -47.89
N PRO A 465 34.40 17.11 -48.63
CA PRO A 465 34.25 16.80 -50.05
C PRO A 465 33.20 15.71 -50.27
N GLY A 466 32.26 15.92 -51.20
CA GLY A 466 31.26 14.92 -51.59
C GLY A 466 30.00 14.83 -50.71
N VAL A 467 29.82 15.72 -49.72
CA VAL A 467 28.61 15.79 -48.89
C VAL A 467 27.78 17.02 -49.29
N ASN A 468 26.50 16.81 -49.62
CA ASN A 468 25.58 17.90 -49.93
C ASN A 468 24.96 18.45 -48.64
N CYS A 469 25.52 19.54 -48.12
CA CYS A 469 25.01 20.24 -46.93
C CYS A 469 23.60 20.84 -47.12
N HIS A 470 23.06 20.79 -48.34
CA HIS A 470 21.70 21.19 -48.69
C HIS A 470 20.62 20.24 -48.13
N ASP A 471 20.91 18.93 -48.00
CA ASP A 471 19.89 17.91 -47.72
C ASP A 471 19.80 17.51 -46.23
N GLU A 472 20.62 18.12 -45.37
CA GLU A 472 20.72 17.77 -43.95
C GLU A 472 20.66 19.01 -43.03
N ILE A 473 19.45 19.54 -42.81
CA ILE A 473 19.19 20.57 -41.79
C ILE A 473 18.48 19.94 -40.58
N ILE A 474 18.95 20.25 -39.36
CA ILE A 474 18.38 19.81 -38.07
C ILE A 474 17.63 20.98 -37.40
N PRO A 475 16.28 21.00 -37.35
CA PRO A 475 15.50 22.18 -36.91
C PRO A 475 15.39 22.42 -35.39
N GLY A 476 16.05 21.64 -34.53
CA GLY A 476 15.72 21.60 -33.10
C GLY A 476 16.50 22.54 -32.17
N ASN A 477 17.63 23.09 -32.63
CA ASN A 477 18.59 23.76 -31.73
C ASN A 477 18.54 25.30 -31.79
N ILE A 478 17.54 25.89 -32.44
CA ILE A 478 17.33 27.34 -32.43
C ILE A 478 16.04 27.66 -31.69
N ARG A 479 16.19 28.09 -30.44
CA ARG A 479 15.12 28.76 -29.67
C ARG A 479 15.66 30.06 -29.11
N CYS A 480 14.83 31.10 -29.15
CA CYS A 480 15.10 32.36 -28.47
C CYS A 480 15.36 32.07 -26.97
N ALA A 481 16.36 32.72 -26.39
CA ALA A 481 16.75 32.54 -25.00
C ALA A 481 15.63 33.01 -24.03
N ASP A 482 14.95 34.09 -24.40
CA ASP A 482 13.77 34.66 -23.77
C ASP A 482 12.96 35.38 -24.87
N PRO A 483 11.66 35.09 -25.06
CA PRO A 483 10.85 35.70 -26.11
C PRO A 483 10.66 37.22 -25.97
N ASN A 484 10.99 37.81 -24.80
CA ASN A 484 10.88 39.24 -24.56
C ASN A 484 12.18 40.02 -24.83
N TRP A 485 13.20 39.40 -25.43
CA TRP A 485 14.50 40.02 -25.71
C TRP A 485 14.72 40.16 -27.21
N ASN A 486 14.90 41.40 -27.64
CA ASN A 486 15.09 41.74 -29.04
C ASN A 486 16.57 41.98 -29.32
N LEU A 487 17.03 41.51 -30.48
CA LEU A 487 18.39 41.68 -31.00
C LEU A 487 18.44 42.97 -31.82
N TRP A 488 19.36 43.87 -31.45
CA TRP A 488 19.52 45.17 -32.09
C TRP A 488 20.91 45.34 -32.68
N THR A 489 20.98 46.01 -33.83
CA THR A 489 22.24 46.42 -34.46
C THR A 489 22.78 47.73 -33.84
N LYS A 490 24.06 48.05 -34.05
CA LYS A 490 24.67 49.35 -33.68
C LYS A 490 23.99 50.56 -34.36
N GLN A 491 23.26 50.32 -35.44
CA GLN A 491 22.46 51.33 -36.16
C GLN A 491 20.99 51.34 -35.70
N TRP A 492 20.69 50.67 -34.59
CA TRP A 492 19.40 50.71 -33.90
C TRP A 492 18.22 50.10 -34.66
N ARG A 493 18.48 49.12 -35.52
CA ARG A 493 17.42 48.30 -36.15
C ARG A 493 17.21 47.01 -35.36
N GLU A 494 15.95 46.68 -35.09
CA GLU A 494 15.54 45.38 -34.59
C GLU A 494 15.68 44.36 -35.72
N VAL A 495 16.38 43.25 -35.46
CA VAL A 495 16.72 42.25 -36.48
C VAL A 495 16.38 40.81 -36.06
N GLY A 496 15.67 40.63 -34.93
CA GLY A 496 15.16 39.34 -34.48
C GLY A 496 15.28 39.10 -32.98
N CYS A 497 15.18 37.84 -32.54
CA CYS A 497 15.27 37.46 -31.12
C CYS A 497 16.68 36.99 -30.73
N CYS A 498 17.06 37.17 -29.47
CA CYS A 498 18.36 36.72 -28.95
C CYS A 498 18.37 35.22 -28.60
N GLN A 499 19.39 34.47 -29.03
CA GLN A 499 19.49 33.02 -28.85
C GLN A 499 20.38 32.60 -27.67
N LYS A 500 20.10 31.44 -27.07
CA LYS A 500 20.82 30.93 -25.89
C LYS A 500 22.23 30.48 -26.29
N GLY A 501 23.25 31.15 -25.76
CA GLY A 501 24.67 30.91 -26.10
C GLY A 501 25.32 31.99 -26.98
N TYR A 502 24.58 33.04 -27.35
CA TYR A 502 25.10 34.21 -28.05
C TYR A 502 25.77 35.19 -27.06
N TYR A 503 26.96 35.69 -27.39
CA TYR A 503 27.66 36.72 -26.62
C TYR A 503 27.75 38.03 -27.43
N PRO A 504 27.49 39.20 -26.83
CA PRO A 504 27.50 40.48 -27.53
C PRO A 504 28.90 40.83 -28.05
N ASN A 505 28.94 41.55 -29.18
CA ASN A 505 30.16 42.14 -29.71
C ASN A 505 29.93 43.63 -29.99
N ARG A 506 30.97 44.37 -30.37
CA ARG A 506 30.94 45.84 -30.56
C ARG A 506 29.90 46.35 -31.59
N LEU A 507 29.18 45.46 -32.27
CA LEU A 507 28.22 45.78 -33.32
C LEU A 507 26.77 45.37 -32.99
N ARG A 508 26.51 44.57 -31.94
CA ARG A 508 25.16 44.03 -31.64
C ARG A 508 24.92 43.80 -30.14
N TYR A 509 23.70 44.10 -29.68
CA TYR A 509 23.31 44.00 -28.27
C TYR A 509 21.90 43.37 -28.11
N CYS A 510 21.67 42.70 -26.98
CA CYS A 510 20.41 42.05 -26.62
C CYS A 510 19.77 42.76 -25.42
N VAL A 511 18.57 43.29 -25.58
CA VAL A 511 17.85 44.03 -24.50
C VAL A 511 16.35 43.75 -24.52
N LYS A 512 15.70 43.88 -23.36
CA LYS A 512 14.24 43.73 -23.18
C LYS A 512 13.46 44.95 -23.67
N ASN A 513 13.97 46.15 -23.41
CA ASN A 513 13.42 47.40 -23.91
C ASN A 513 14.55 48.31 -24.36
N PHE A 514 14.33 49.10 -25.41
CA PHE A 514 15.32 50.03 -25.96
C PHE A 514 15.77 51.07 -24.93
N ALA A 515 14.90 51.43 -23.99
CA ALA A 515 15.16 52.40 -22.92
C ALA A 515 16.12 51.90 -21.82
N ASP A 516 16.38 50.59 -21.74
CA ASP A 516 17.22 49.98 -20.69
C ASP A 516 18.73 49.97 -21.04
N LYS A 517 19.15 50.73 -22.05
CA LYS A 517 20.54 50.74 -22.54
C LYS A 517 21.42 51.64 -21.66
N ASP A 518 22.42 51.06 -20.98
CA ASP A 518 23.50 51.82 -20.34
C ASP A 518 24.51 52.30 -21.42
N PRO A 519 24.74 53.62 -21.59
CA PRO A 519 25.62 54.17 -22.62
C PRO A 519 27.13 53.96 -22.39
N LEU A 520 27.57 53.43 -21.24
CA LEU A 520 29.00 53.29 -20.92
C LEU A 520 29.72 52.11 -21.61
N MET A 521 29.00 51.27 -22.36
CA MET A 521 29.61 50.21 -23.17
C MET A 521 29.90 50.68 -24.61
N VAL A 522 31.01 51.41 -24.71
CA VAL A 522 31.81 51.67 -25.93
C VAL A 522 31.32 52.82 -26.83
N GLU A 523 31.81 54.00 -26.49
CA GLU A 523 32.40 54.91 -27.48
C GLU A 523 33.95 54.74 -27.33
N VAL A 524 34.84 54.91 -28.30
CA VAL A 524 34.86 55.85 -29.41
C VAL A 524 35.73 55.30 -30.54
N VAL A 525 35.38 55.77 -31.73
CA VAL A 525 36.05 55.67 -33.03
C VAL A 525 37.57 55.85 -32.98
N GLY A 526 38.24 55.07 -33.84
CA GLY A 526 39.65 55.05 -34.15
C GLY A 526 39.96 53.75 -34.89
#